data_AF-A0A7R9QNS7-F1
#
_entry.id   AF-A0A7R9QNS7-F1
#
_cell.length_a   1.000
_cell.length_b   1.000
_cell.length_c   1.000
_cell.angle_alpha   90.00
_cell.angle_beta   90.00
_cell.angle_gamma   90.00
#
_symmetry.space_group_name_H-M   'P 1'
#
loop_
_entity.id
_entity.type
_entity.pdbx_description
1 polymer ?
#
loop_
_entity_poly.entity_id
_entity_poly.type
_entity_poly.pdbx_seq_one_letter_code
_entity_poly.pdbx_strand_id
1 'polypeptide(L)'
;MLGNLNIKCDFWDKGCRKVVKLEDLIQHTAICEHNEANRLKTCDVCYCDKTRDHDCVEALLEAKCSANDEIDLLKRTVKELKI
;
A
#
# COMPACT_ATOMS: atom_id res chain seq x y z
N MET A 1 -4.89 -17.21 -36.07
CA MET A 1 -5.29 -16.45 -34.85
C MET A 1 -4.50 -17.01 -33.67
N LEU A 2 -3.61 -16.22 -33.09
CA LEU A 2 -2.72 -16.67 -31.99
C LEU A 2 -3.26 -16.31 -30.58
N GLY A 3 -4.31 -15.48 -30.48
CA GLY A 3 -4.82 -14.95 -29.22
C GLY A 3 -5.31 -16.01 -28.22
N ASN A 4 -5.78 -17.16 -28.71
CA ASN A 4 -6.26 -18.28 -27.88
C ASN A 4 -5.14 -19.18 -27.32
N LEU A 5 -3.86 -18.87 -27.58
CA LEU A 5 -2.75 -19.63 -27.01
C LEU A 5 -2.63 -19.37 -25.52
N ASN A 6 -2.47 -20.45 -24.75
CA ASN A 6 -2.17 -20.37 -23.33
C ASN A 6 -0.68 -20.11 -23.13
N ILE A 7 -0.36 -19.03 -22.40
CA ILE A 7 1.00 -18.58 -22.12
C ILE A 7 1.18 -18.36 -20.61
N LYS A 8 2.37 -18.64 -20.12
CA LYS A 8 2.75 -18.33 -18.73
C LYS A 8 2.84 -16.82 -18.54
N CYS A 9 2.44 -16.32 -17.38
CA CYS A 9 2.68 -14.94 -17.00
C CYS A 9 4.18 -14.58 -17.08
N ASP A 10 4.49 -13.35 -17.50
CA ASP A 10 5.87 -12.83 -17.57
C ASP A 10 6.59 -12.88 -16.21
N PHE A 11 5.83 -12.84 -15.12
CA PHE A 11 6.34 -12.88 -13.74
C PHE A 11 6.39 -14.30 -13.16
N TRP A 12 6.48 -15.33 -14.00
CA TRP A 12 6.56 -16.72 -13.57
C TRP A 12 7.72 -16.95 -12.59
N ASP A 13 8.91 -16.49 -12.91
CA ASP A 13 10.08 -16.68 -12.04
C ASP A 13 10.02 -15.85 -10.74
N LYS A 14 9.18 -14.81 -10.72
CA LYS A 14 8.90 -14.00 -9.51
C LYS A 14 7.76 -14.56 -8.64
N GLY A 15 7.21 -15.71 -9.01
CA GLY A 15 6.22 -16.45 -8.23
C GLY A 15 4.81 -16.51 -8.83
N CYS A 16 4.52 -15.77 -9.90
CA CYS A 16 3.18 -15.82 -10.52
C CYS A 16 2.98 -17.12 -11.30
N ARG A 17 2.14 -18.04 -10.82
CA ARG A 17 1.88 -19.35 -11.49
C ARG A 17 0.68 -19.34 -12.43
N LYS A 18 0.21 -18.16 -12.85
CA LYS A 18 -0.93 -18.04 -13.75
C LYS A 18 -0.52 -18.33 -15.19
N VAL A 19 -1.36 -19.11 -15.86
CA VAL A 19 -1.35 -19.32 -17.31
C VAL A 19 -2.59 -18.62 -17.85
N VAL A 20 -2.41 -17.66 -18.75
CA VAL A 20 -3.47 -16.84 -19.31
C VAL A 20 -3.45 -16.97 -20.82
N LYS A 21 -4.52 -16.52 -21.50
CA LYS A 21 -4.46 -16.43 -22.95
C LYS A 21 -3.53 -15.30 -23.38
N LEU A 22 -2.95 -15.43 -24.57
CA LEU A 22 -2.10 -14.40 -25.15
C LEU A 22 -2.83 -13.06 -25.27
N GLU A 23 -4.13 -13.06 -25.60
CA GLU A 23 -4.96 -11.86 -25.66
C GLU A 23 -5.15 -11.16 -24.31
N ASP A 24 -5.13 -11.93 -23.22
CA ASP A 24 -5.36 -11.44 -21.86
C ASP A 24 -4.06 -11.11 -21.11
N LEU A 25 -2.89 -11.45 -21.69
CA LEU A 25 -1.60 -11.33 -21.03
C LEU A 25 -1.30 -9.88 -20.61
N ILE A 26 -1.55 -8.91 -21.48
CA ILE A 26 -1.31 -7.49 -21.19
C ILE A 26 -2.15 -7.01 -19.99
N GLN A 27 -3.44 -7.36 -19.98
CA GLN A 27 -4.34 -7.00 -18.90
C GLN A 27 -3.89 -7.64 -17.58
N HIS A 28 -3.49 -8.92 -17.62
CA HIS A 28 -2.99 -9.62 -16.45
C HIS A 28 -1.70 -8.98 -15.91
N THR A 29 -0.70 -8.75 -16.76
CA THR A 29 0.61 -8.18 -16.38
C THR A 29 0.43 -6.78 -15.76
N ALA A 30 -0.52 -5.98 -16.24
CA ALA A 30 -0.84 -4.66 -15.70
C ALA A 30 -1.36 -4.68 -14.26
N ILE A 31 -1.99 -5.76 -13.81
CA ILE A 31 -2.53 -5.89 -12.43
C ILE A 31 -1.87 -6.99 -11.61
N CYS A 32 -0.82 -7.62 -12.13
CA CYS A 32 -0.18 -8.74 -11.46
C CYS A 32 0.48 -8.28 -10.15
N GLU A 33 0.22 -9.00 -9.06
CA GLU A 33 0.79 -8.76 -7.72
C GLU A 33 2.32 -8.98 -7.63
N HIS A 34 2.85 -9.75 -8.58
CA HIS A 34 4.28 -10.01 -8.75
C HIS A 34 4.96 -8.99 -9.67
N ASN A 35 4.20 -8.07 -10.26
CA ASN A 35 4.75 -6.92 -10.95
C ASN A 35 5.24 -5.90 -9.91
N GLU A 36 6.54 -5.66 -9.84
CA GLU A 36 7.12 -4.67 -8.91
C GLU A 36 6.58 -3.25 -9.15
N ALA A 37 6.21 -2.91 -10.38
CA ALA A 37 5.56 -1.64 -10.69
C ALA A 37 4.19 -1.50 -10.00
N ASN A 38 3.54 -2.62 -9.65
CA ASN A 38 2.27 -2.63 -8.91
C ASN A 38 2.46 -2.68 -7.38
N ARG A 39 3.65 -3.01 -6.89
CA ARG A 39 3.89 -3.17 -5.44
C ARG A 39 3.95 -1.85 -4.67
N LEU A 40 4.12 -0.72 -5.33
CA LEU A 40 4.33 0.58 -4.68
C LEU A 40 3.22 1.57 -5.00
N LYS A 41 1.97 1.20 -4.73
CA LYS A 41 0.84 2.15 -4.78
C LYS A 41 0.49 2.76 -3.43
N THR A 42 1.20 2.46 -2.33
CA THR A 42 0.88 3.01 -0.99
C THR A 42 2.05 3.84 -0.43
N CYS A 43 1.82 5.09 0.06
CA CYS A 43 2.83 5.90 0.78
C CYS A 43 3.24 5.09 2.01
N ASP A 44 4.54 4.88 2.19
CA ASP A 44 5.09 4.06 3.27
C ASP A 44 4.84 4.67 4.66
N VAL A 45 4.34 5.92 4.70
CA VAL A 45 4.04 6.68 5.90
C VAL A 45 2.54 6.64 6.26
N CYS A 46 1.64 6.89 5.31
CA CYS A 46 0.18 6.93 5.57
C CYS A 46 -0.57 5.68 5.06
N TYR A 47 0.11 4.73 4.41
CA TYR A 47 -0.50 3.59 3.69
C TYR A 47 -1.57 3.98 2.67
N CYS A 48 -1.58 5.24 2.24
CA CYS A 48 -2.57 5.81 1.34
C CYS A 48 -2.06 5.83 -0.11
N ASP A 49 -2.96 5.91 -1.10
CA ASP A 49 -2.61 5.72 -2.51
C ASP A 49 -1.58 6.77 -2.99
N LYS A 50 -0.38 6.33 -3.43
CA LYS A 50 0.71 7.18 -3.97
C LYS A 50 0.30 7.96 -5.23
N THR A 51 -0.83 7.62 -5.84
CA THR A 51 -1.34 8.31 -7.04
C THR A 51 -2.10 9.60 -6.75
N ARG A 52 -2.42 9.88 -5.48
CA ARG A 52 -2.93 11.19 -5.04
C ARG A 52 -1.79 12.02 -4.49
N ASP A 53 -1.64 13.27 -4.94
CA ASP A 53 -0.83 14.26 -4.23
C ASP A 53 -1.37 14.37 -2.80
N HIS A 54 -0.59 13.90 -1.83
CA HIS A 54 -0.91 14.01 -0.42
C HIS A 54 0.36 14.36 0.35
N ASP A 55 0.23 15.27 1.30
CA ASP A 55 1.34 15.68 2.14
C ASP A 55 1.45 14.71 3.34
N CYS A 56 2.26 13.65 3.20
CA CYS A 56 2.51 12.71 4.30
C CYS A 56 3.11 13.45 5.54
N VAL A 57 3.71 14.64 5.39
CA VAL A 57 4.29 15.43 6.50
C VAL A 57 3.19 16.11 7.32
N GLU A 58 2.21 16.72 6.65
CA GLU A 58 1.08 17.37 7.34
C GLU A 58 0.28 16.35 8.17
N ALA A 59 -0.04 15.19 7.58
CA ALA A 59 -0.73 14.11 8.29
C ALA A 59 0.06 13.59 9.51
N LEU A 60 1.39 13.49 9.41
CA LEU A 60 2.25 13.10 10.54
C LEU A 60 2.28 14.18 11.63
N LEU A 61 2.28 15.46 11.26
CA LEU A 61 2.26 16.57 12.20
C LEU A 61 0.95 16.60 12.98
N GLU A 62 -0.20 16.43 12.30
CA GLU A 62 -1.50 16.33 12.95
C GLU A 62 -1.57 15.15 13.92
N ALA A 63 -1.15 13.95 13.47
CA ALA A 63 -1.12 12.77 14.33
C ALA A 63 -0.22 12.95 15.56
N LYS A 64 0.94 13.60 15.39
CA LYS A 64 1.85 13.92 16.49
C LYS A 64 1.23 14.90 17.49
N CYS A 65 0.57 15.96 17.01
CA CYS A 65 -0.10 16.92 17.88
C CYS A 65 -1.21 16.24 18.70
N SER A 66 -2.08 15.46 18.04
CA SER A 66 -3.15 14.72 18.73
C SER A 66 -2.59 13.74 19.77
N ALA A 67 -1.52 13.01 19.44
CA ALA A 67 -0.89 12.09 20.38
C ALA A 67 -0.28 12.83 21.60
N ASN A 68 0.30 14.01 21.39
CA ASN A 68 0.82 14.83 22.49
C ASN A 68 -0.29 15.32 23.42
N ASP A 69 -1.42 15.75 22.86
CA ASP A 69 -2.58 16.18 23.65
C ASP A 69 -3.12 15.04 24.51
N GLU A 70 -3.24 13.83 23.94
CA GLU A 70 -3.62 12.64 24.70
C GLU A 70 -2.62 12.29 25.79
N ILE A 71 -1.32 12.34 25.49
CA ILE A 71 -0.25 12.10 26.46
C ILE A 71 -0.34 13.09 27.62
N ASP A 72 -0.58 14.37 27.34
CA ASP A 72 -0.67 15.40 28.37
C ASP A 72 -1.93 15.26 29.22
N LEU A 73 -3.05 14.86 28.61
CA LEU A 73 -4.26 14.50 29.34
C LEU A 73 -4.01 13.31 30.27
N LEU A 74 -3.41 12.24 29.75
CA LEU A 74 -3.06 11.05 30.52
C LEU A 74 -2.10 11.37 31.67
N LYS A 75 -1.08 12.22 31.45
CA LYS A 75 -0.18 12.66 32.52
C LYS A 75 -0.92 13.40 33.63
N ARG A 76 -1.88 14.27 33.30
CA ARG A 76 -2.71 14.97 34.29
C ARG A 76 -3.58 13.99 35.06
N THR A 77 -4.27 13.09 34.36
CA THR A 77 -5.10 12.06 34.99
C THR A 77 -4.27 11.14 35.90
N VAL A 78 -3.08 10.70 35.49
CA VAL A 78 -2.18 9.91 36.34
C VAL A 78 -1.73 10.69 37.57
N LYS A 79 -1.48 12.01 37.44
CA LYS A 79 -1.13 12.87 38.58
C LYS A 79 -2.29 13.01 39.57
N GLU A 80 -3.52 13.06 39.08
CA GLU A 80 -4.74 13.14 39.90
C GLU A 80 -5.10 11.79 40.56
N LEU A 81 -4.83 10.67 39.88
CA LEU A 81 -5.04 9.32 40.41
C LEU A 81 -3.96 8.88 41.40
N LYS A 82 -2.77 9.49 41.37
CA LYS A 82 -1.73 9.33 42.39
C LYS A 82 -2.08 10.19 43.63
N ILE A 83 -3.08 9.73 44.37
CA ILE A 83 -3.20 9.96 45.82
C ILE A 83 -2.14 9.08 46.51
#